data_AF-A0A9D1F318-F1
#
_entry.id   AF-A0A9D1F318-F1
#
_cell.length_a   1.000
_cell.length_b   1.000
_cell.length_c   1.000
_cell.angle_alpha   90.00
_cell.angle_beta   90.00
_cell.angle_gamma   90.00
#
_symmetry.space_group_name_H-M   'P 1'
#
loop_
_entity.id
_entity.type
_entity.pdbx_description
1 polymer ?
#
loop_
_entity_poly.entity_id
_entity_poly.type
_entity_poly.pdbx_seq_one_letter_code
_entity_poly.pdbx_strand_id
1 'polypeptide(L)'
;MIYVNASIQDDTELGRLMHDFHCKDAKNMYGEILAKRVRELKETQEGVEQMCREERELMEEFYNEGEKRGIEIGMRTGELMTKKENAMSFSKLGIPVEQIAQGLNVGVAMVEQWIAEGAAAEK
;
A
#
# COMPACT_ATOMS: atom_id res chain seq x y z
N MET A 1 -3.97 27.31 -5.20
CA MET A 1 -4.77 26.09 -4.95
C MET A 1 -6.10 26.54 -4.35
N ILE A 2 -7.23 26.09 -4.88
CA ILE A 2 -8.56 26.40 -4.36
C ILE A 2 -9.05 25.18 -3.59
N TYR A 3 -9.50 25.38 -2.35
CA TYR A 3 -10.09 24.33 -1.53
C TYR A 3 -11.60 24.56 -1.44
N VAL A 4 -12.39 23.53 -1.69
CA VAL A 4 -13.84 23.60 -1.69
C VAL A 4 -14.37 22.70 -0.58
N ASN A 5 -15.15 23.26 0.34
CA ASN A 5 -15.79 22.51 1.41
C ASN A 5 -17.16 22.00 0.95
N ALA A 6 -17.29 20.68 0.82
CA ALA A 6 -18.52 20.04 0.35
C ALA A 6 -19.53 19.71 1.46
N SER A 7 -19.31 20.20 2.69
CA SER A 7 -20.24 20.03 3.81
C SER A 7 -21.51 20.90 3.71
N ILE A 8 -21.50 21.92 2.85
CA ILE A 8 -22.65 22.80 2.62
C ILE A 8 -23.63 22.09 1.67
N GLN A 9 -24.84 21.81 2.14
CA GLN A 9 -25.91 21.14 1.39
C GLN A 9 -27.21 21.95 1.41
N ASP A 10 -27.10 23.27 1.56
CA ASP A 10 -28.25 24.16 1.48
C ASP A 10 -28.72 24.34 0.02
N ASP A 11 -29.87 25.01 -0.18
CA ASP A 11 -30.44 25.20 -1.52
C ASP A 11 -29.81 26.39 -2.28
N THR A 12 -28.57 26.75 -1.93
CA THR A 12 -27.80 27.76 -2.67
C THR A 12 -27.16 27.17 -3.92
N GLU A 13 -26.69 28.02 -4.85
CA GLU A 13 -25.93 27.54 -6.02
C GLU A 13 -24.72 26.69 -5.61
N LEU A 14 -24.02 27.09 -4.55
CA LEU A 14 -22.90 26.33 -4.00
C LEU A 14 -23.36 25.00 -3.41
N GLY A 15 -24.43 25.00 -2.61
CA GLY A 15 -24.98 23.78 -2.02
C GLY A 15 -25.48 22.77 -3.06
N ARG A 16 -26.09 23.25 -4.15
CA ARG A 16 -26.46 22.41 -5.31
C ARG A 16 -25.25 21.84 -6.04
N LEU A 17 -24.19 22.63 -6.23
CA LEU A 17 -22.93 22.14 -6.79
C LEU A 17 -22.30 21.06 -5.88
N MET A 18 -22.32 21.26 -4.56
CA MET A 18 -21.83 20.27 -3.61
C MET A 18 -22.68 19.00 -3.62
N HIS A 19 -24.00 19.11 -3.77
CA HIS A 19 -24.88 17.97 -4.02
C HIS A 19 -24.43 17.19 -5.26
N ASP A 20 -24.20 17.87 -6.38
CA ASP A 20 -23.83 17.22 -7.64
C ASP A 20 -22.50 16.47 -7.55
N PHE A 21 -21.51 16.98 -6.82
CA PHE A 21 -20.25 16.24 -6.60
C PHE A 21 -20.44 14.92 -5.84
N HIS A 22 -21.49 14.78 -5.03
CA HIS A 22 -21.83 13.55 -4.32
C HIS A 22 -22.85 12.69 -5.09
N CYS A 23 -23.55 13.27 -6.06
CA CYS A 23 -24.61 12.59 -6.78
C CYS A 23 -24.04 11.56 -7.76
N LYS A 24 -24.59 10.34 -7.73
CA LYS A 24 -24.13 9.24 -8.60
C LYS A 24 -24.91 9.17 -9.91
N ASP A 25 -26.18 9.59 -9.88
CA ASP A 25 -27.11 9.50 -11.00
C ASP A 25 -27.18 10.85 -11.71
N ALA A 26 -26.93 10.88 -13.02
CA ALA A 26 -26.93 12.14 -13.78
C ALA A 26 -28.30 12.83 -13.77
N LYS A 27 -29.39 12.05 -13.69
CA LYS A 27 -30.78 12.57 -13.67
C LYS A 27 -31.12 13.39 -12.43
N ASN A 28 -30.39 13.21 -11.33
CA ASN A 28 -30.66 13.89 -10.06
C ASN A 28 -29.75 15.11 -9.86
N MET A 29 -28.83 15.38 -10.79
CA MET A 29 -27.92 16.52 -10.70
C MET A 29 -28.60 17.82 -11.15
N TYR A 30 -28.24 18.94 -10.52
CA TYR A 30 -28.73 20.27 -10.87
C TYR A 30 -27.95 20.88 -12.06
N GLY A 31 -26.65 20.64 -12.12
CA GLY A 31 -25.74 21.18 -13.13
C GLY A 31 -25.71 20.33 -14.39
N GLU A 32 -26.16 20.89 -15.51
CA GLU A 32 -26.23 20.19 -16.80
C GLU A 32 -24.87 19.68 -17.29
N ILE A 33 -23.79 20.43 -17.04
CA ILE A 33 -22.43 20.07 -17.46
C ILE A 33 -21.96 18.81 -16.71
N LEU A 34 -22.15 18.78 -15.40
CA LEU A 34 -21.78 17.64 -14.56
C LEU A 34 -22.66 16.43 -14.87
N ALA A 35 -23.98 16.64 -15.01
CA ALA A 35 -24.93 15.61 -15.39
C ALA A 35 -24.53 14.96 -16.72
N LYS A 36 -24.22 15.76 -17.75
CA LYS A 36 -23.78 15.27 -19.05
C LYS A 36 -22.52 14.42 -18.91
N ARG A 37 -21.51 14.89 -18.16
CA ARG A 37 -20.25 14.16 -18.00
C ARG A 37 -20.42 12.85 -17.24
N VAL A 38 -21.26 12.83 -16.20
CA VAL A 38 -21.56 11.61 -15.44
C VAL A 38 -22.32 10.62 -16.31
N ARG A 39 -23.28 11.09 -17.11
CA ARG A 39 -24.01 10.24 -18.06
C ARG A 39 -23.06 9.60 -19.07
N GLU A 40 -22.21 10.41 -19.70
CA GLU A 40 -21.19 9.92 -20.64
C GLU A 40 -20.35 8.81 -20.02
N LEU A 41 -19.81 9.02 -18.82
CA LEU A 41 -18.88 8.08 -18.18
C LEU A 41 -19.55 6.85 -17.54
N LYS A 42 -20.78 6.98 -17.01
CA LYS A 42 -21.39 5.94 -16.16
C LYS A 42 -22.67 5.32 -16.72
N GLU A 43 -23.34 5.99 -17.65
CA GLU A 43 -24.65 5.56 -18.16
C GLU A 43 -24.59 5.17 -19.65
N THR A 44 -23.60 5.63 -20.41
CA THR A 44 -23.39 5.17 -21.80
C THR A 44 -22.57 3.89 -21.84
N GLN A 45 -22.85 3.03 -22.83
CA GLN A 45 -22.11 1.79 -23.01
C GLN A 45 -20.61 2.05 -23.21
N GLU A 46 -20.25 3.02 -24.07
CA GLU A 46 -18.86 3.37 -24.35
C GLU A 46 -18.12 3.85 -23.10
N GLY A 47 -18.74 4.75 -22.31
CA GLY A 47 -18.14 5.23 -21.08
C GLY A 47 -17.97 4.15 -20.03
N VAL A 48 -18.97 3.27 -19.87
CA VAL A 48 -18.87 2.13 -18.94
C VAL A 48 -17.76 1.18 -19.37
N GLU A 49 -17.64 0.88 -20.66
CA GLU A 49 -16.57 0.02 -21.18
C GLU A 49 -15.18 0.65 -20.98
N GLN A 50 -15.05 1.95 -21.19
CA GLN A 50 -13.81 2.68 -20.91
C GLN A 50 -13.45 2.63 -19.42
N MET A 51 -14.37 3.01 -18.53
CA MET A 51 -14.12 3.02 -17.08
C MET A 51 -13.79 1.63 -16.55
N CYS A 52 -14.48 0.58 -17.02
CA CYS A 52 -14.18 -0.81 -16.65
C CYS A 52 -12.78 -1.26 -17.10
N ARG A 53 -12.31 -0.76 -18.25
CA ARG A 53 -10.97 -1.03 -18.75
C ARG A 53 -9.92 -0.35 -17.87
N GLU A 54 -10.12 0.93 -17.59
CA GLU A 54 -9.23 1.71 -16.72
C GLU A 54 -9.13 1.08 -15.31
N GLU A 55 -10.25 0.63 -14.73
CA GLU A 55 -10.25 -0.09 -13.45
C GLU A 55 -9.46 -1.39 -13.50
N ARG A 56 -9.60 -2.16 -14.59
CA ARG A 56 -8.89 -3.44 -14.76
C ARG A 56 -7.38 -3.23 -14.92
N GLU A 57 -6.97 -2.25 -15.71
CA GLU A 57 -5.55 -1.91 -15.93
C GLU A 57 -4.91 -1.46 -14.61
N LEU A 58 -5.59 -0.58 -13.86
CA LEU A 58 -5.12 -0.14 -12.53
C LEU A 58 -5.03 -1.31 -11.54
N MET A 59 -6.00 -2.22 -11.56
CA MET A 59 -6.00 -3.41 -10.71
C MET A 59 -4.83 -4.34 -11.05
N GLU A 60 -4.54 -4.56 -12.34
CA GLU A 60 -3.40 -5.35 -12.79
C GLU A 60 -2.07 -4.72 -12.38
N GLU A 61 -1.92 -3.40 -12.49
CA GLU A 61 -0.74 -2.68 -11.99
C GLU A 61 -0.53 -2.90 -10.49
N PHE A 62 -1.58 -2.73 -9.68
CA PHE A 62 -1.48 -2.95 -8.23
C PHE A 62 -1.14 -4.38 -7.86
N TYR A 63 -1.71 -5.38 -8.54
CA TYR A 63 -1.36 -6.78 -8.29
C TYR A 63 0.10 -7.07 -8.63
N ASN A 64 0.56 -6.61 -9.80
CA ASN A 64 1.92 -6.83 -10.25
C ASN A 64 2.95 -6.13 -9.34
N GLU A 65 2.66 -4.91 -8.89
CA GLU A 65 3.51 -4.20 -7.94
C GLU A 65 3.48 -4.85 -6.56
N GLY A 66 2.30 -5.28 -6.10
CA GLY A 66 2.11 -6.01 -4.85
C GLY A 66 2.91 -7.32 -4.82
N GLU A 67 2.87 -8.09 -5.90
CA GLU A 67 3.63 -9.34 -6.04
C GLU A 67 5.13 -9.09 -5.99
N LYS A 68 5.65 -8.13 -6.80
CA LYS A 68 7.07 -7.76 -6.81
C LYS A 68 7.55 -7.33 -5.44
N ARG A 69 6.79 -6.47 -4.77
CA ARG A 69 7.10 -6.01 -3.41
C ARG A 69 7.04 -7.16 -2.40
N GLY A 70 6.08 -8.07 -2.53
CA GLY A 70 5.96 -9.27 -1.72
C GLY A 70 7.18 -10.18 -1.84
N ILE A 71 7.64 -10.44 -3.08
CA ILE A 71 8.85 -11.22 -3.35
C ILE A 71 10.08 -10.54 -2.75
N GLU A 72 10.26 -9.23 -2.95
CA GLU A 72 11.41 -8.49 -2.40
C GLU A 72 11.45 -8.53 -0.86
N ILE A 73 10.31 -8.27 -0.22
CA ILE A 73 10.19 -8.35 1.24
C ILE A 73 10.46 -9.78 1.72
N GLY A 74 9.91 -10.78 1.02
CA GLY A 74 10.11 -12.20 1.32
C GLY A 74 11.58 -12.60 1.25
N MET A 75 12.29 -12.23 0.19
CA MET A 75 13.72 -12.51 0.03
C MET A 75 14.55 -11.84 1.13
N ARG A 76 14.32 -10.54 1.39
CA ARG A 76 15.05 -9.80 2.43
C ARG A 76 14.80 -10.39 3.82
N THR A 77 13.56 -10.72 4.12
CA THR A 77 13.18 -11.32 5.41
C THR A 77 13.79 -12.71 5.55
N GLY A 78 13.74 -13.53 4.51
CA GLY A 78 14.36 -14.86 4.50
C GLY A 78 15.88 -14.82 4.70
N GLU A 79 16.57 -13.90 4.02
CA GLU A 79 18.01 -13.69 4.22
C GLU A 79 18.32 -13.27 5.65
N LEU A 80 17.55 -12.33 6.21
CA LEU A 80 17.74 -11.85 7.58
C LEU A 80 17.49 -12.96 8.61
N MET A 81 16.45 -13.77 8.42
CA MET A 81 16.15 -14.92 9.28
C MET A 81 17.28 -15.94 9.24
N THR A 82 17.80 -16.26 8.05
CA THR A 82 18.94 -17.18 7.89
C THR A 82 20.19 -16.64 8.59
N LYS A 83 20.48 -15.34 8.45
CA LYS A 83 21.59 -14.69 9.16
C LYS A 83 21.40 -14.75 10.67
N LYS A 84 20.18 -14.51 11.16
CA LYS A 84 19.83 -14.62 12.58
C LYS A 84 20.04 -16.03 13.12
N GLU A 85 19.56 -17.05 12.43
CA GLU A 85 19.75 -18.47 12.80
C GLU A 85 21.23 -18.87 12.82
N ASN A 86 21.98 -18.45 11.79
CA ASN A 86 23.42 -18.69 11.72
C ASN A 86 24.17 -17.99 12.86
N ALA A 87 23.82 -16.74 13.17
CA ALA A 87 24.42 -15.98 14.26
C ALA A 87 24.23 -16.69 15.62
N MET A 88 23.01 -17.15 15.90
CA MET A 88 22.72 -17.93 17.12
C MET A 88 23.50 -19.24 17.14
N SER A 89 23.56 -19.96 16.02
CA SER A 89 24.28 -21.22 15.90
C SER A 89 25.79 -21.06 16.11
N PHE A 90 26.39 -20.04 15.49
CA PHE A 90 27.81 -19.72 15.65
C PHE A 90 28.16 -19.27 17.06
N SER A 91 27.27 -18.51 17.70
CA SER A 91 27.44 -18.13 19.11
C SER A 91 27.43 -19.35 20.03
N LYS A 92 26.51 -20.32 19.80
CA LYS A 92 26.49 -21.60 20.53
C LYS A 92 27.76 -22.43 20.35
N LEU A 93 28.45 -22.26 19.21
CA LEU A 93 29.75 -22.88 18.94
C LEU A 93 30.94 -22.10 19.54
N GLY A 94 30.70 -21.00 20.26
CA GLY A 94 31.73 -20.21 20.92
C GLY A 94 32.48 -19.25 19.99
N ILE A 95 31.96 -18.98 18.79
CA ILE A 95 32.58 -18.02 17.87
C ILE A 95 32.36 -16.59 18.42
N PRO A 96 33.39 -15.72 18.49
CA PRO A 96 33.25 -14.35 18.95
C PRO A 96 32.28 -13.52 18.12
N VAL A 97 31.52 -12.63 18.76
CA VAL A 97 30.45 -11.83 18.13
C VAL A 97 30.99 -10.97 16.99
N GLU A 98 32.21 -10.45 17.13
CA GLU A 98 32.87 -9.63 16.09
C GLU A 98 33.15 -10.43 14.82
N GLN A 99 33.54 -11.71 14.96
CA GLN A 99 33.79 -12.59 13.83
C GLN A 99 32.49 -13.05 13.18
N ILE A 100 31.43 -13.28 13.97
CA ILE A 100 30.08 -13.57 13.45
C ILE A 100 29.56 -12.38 12.64
N ALA A 101 29.65 -11.17 13.21
CA ALA A 101 29.22 -9.93 12.55
C ALA A 101 29.97 -9.71 11.23
N GLN A 102 31.29 -9.92 11.23
CA GLN A 102 32.11 -9.86 10.03
C GLN A 102 31.70 -10.93 9.00
N GLY A 103 31.53 -12.19 9.42
CA GLY A 103 31.21 -13.31 8.53
C GLY A 103 29.81 -13.24 7.91
N LEU A 104 28.85 -12.64 8.60
CA LEU A 104 27.48 -12.44 8.12
C LEU A 104 27.26 -11.06 7.47
N ASN A 105 28.28 -10.20 7.49
CA ASN A 105 28.23 -8.81 7.02
C ASN A 105 27.07 -8.02 7.64
N VAL A 106 26.99 -8.02 8.97
CA VAL A 106 25.99 -7.30 9.77
C VAL A 106 26.67 -6.57 10.93
N GLY A 107 25.95 -5.65 11.59
CA GLY A 107 26.49 -4.95 12.75
C GLY A 107 26.59 -5.84 14.00
N VAL A 108 27.62 -5.64 14.81
CA VAL A 108 27.82 -6.35 16.10
C VAL A 108 26.57 -6.25 16.98
N ALA A 109 26.01 -5.04 17.15
CA ALA A 109 24.79 -4.82 17.93
C ALA A 109 23.59 -5.66 17.47
N MET A 110 23.48 -5.93 16.16
CA MET A 110 22.41 -6.74 15.59
C MET A 110 22.60 -8.23 15.94
N VAL A 111 23.84 -8.71 15.93
CA VAL A 111 24.20 -10.08 16.36
C VAL A 111 23.91 -10.26 17.85
N GLU A 112 24.33 -9.29 18.69
CA GLU A 112 24.04 -9.31 20.13
C GLU A 112 22.55 -9.34 20.41
N GLN A 113 21.76 -8.52 19.71
CA GLN A 113 20.30 -8.52 19.80
C GLN A 113 19.72 -9.89 19.45
N TRP A 114 20.14 -10.49 18.33
CA TRP A 114 19.65 -11.80 17.91
C TRP A 114 19.97 -12.92 18.89
N ILE A 115 21.17 -12.91 19.46
CA ILE A 115 21.58 -13.88 20.50
C ILE A 115 20.72 -13.68 21.76
N ALA A 116 20.49 -12.43 22.18
CA ALA A 116 19.67 -12.11 23.34
C ALA A 116 18.21 -12.54 23.16
N GLU A 117 17.62 -12.28 21.98
CA GLU A 117 16.27 -12.74 21.62
C GLU A 117 16.15 -14.26 21.61
N GLY A 118 17.15 -14.97 21.07
CA GLY A 118 17.18 -16.43 21.07
C GLY A 118 17.26 -17.03 22.48
N ALA A 119 18.11 -16.46 23.35
CA ALA A 119 18.23 -16.89 24.74
C ALA A 119 16.96 -16.62 25.57
N ALA A 120 16.16 -15.62 25.20
CA ALA A 120 14.87 -15.34 25.83
C ALA A 120 13.78 -16.33 25.41
N ALA A 121 13.84 -16.86 24.18
CA ALA A 121 12.86 -17.81 23.65
C ALA A 121 13.04 -19.26 24.15
N GLU A 122 14.20 -19.59 24.73
CA GLU A 122 14.51 -20.90 25.32
C GLU A 122 14.13 -21.02 26.82
N LYS A 123 13.56 -19.95 27.42
CA LYS A 123 13.05 -19.92 28.81
C LYS A 123 11.55 -20.15 28.85
#